data_AF-A0A974B804-F1
#
_entry.id   AF-A0A974B804-F1
#
_cell.length_a   1.000
_cell.length_b   1.000
_cell.length_c   1.000
_cell.angle_alpha   90.00
_cell.angle_beta   90.00
_cell.angle_gamma   90.00
#
_symmetry.space_group_name_H-M   'P 1'
#
loop_
_entity.id
_entity.type
_entity.pdbx_description
1 polymer ?
#
loop_
_entity_poly.entity_id
_entity_poly.type
_entity_poly.pdbx_seq_one_letter_code
_entity_poly.pdbx_strand_id
1 'polypeptide(L)'
;RLLRPLGIYQCHGLAGIVTGWMNNGSLHSLIHEHQLYPELPFPLLIRILSDVAEGLHHLHSLKPALCHCSLKPSNVLLDVQYRAKISDYGLTNWRKQQLRSALQNCNQTNCQDFVYLPPEILEGGLPSQEGDIYSFGILCWESLSRQKPFEGQTTLLEVLTAICSSVRPGLSEKFIPNNLPERNRLLQFIALCWHQEPDCRP
;
A
#
# COMPACT_ATOMS: atom_id res chain seq x y z
N ARG A 1 1.84 -10.68 9.43
CA ARG A 1 3.30 -10.51 9.67
C ARG A 1 3.69 -9.03 9.81
N LEU A 2 4.26 -8.62 10.95
CA LEU A 2 4.65 -7.22 11.23
C LEU A 2 6.16 -7.07 11.41
N LEU A 3 6.71 -5.93 11.01
CA LEU A 3 8.06 -5.54 11.42
C LEU A 3 8.00 -4.94 12.82
N ARG A 4 8.30 -5.77 13.82
CA ARG A 4 8.23 -5.37 15.23
C ARG A 4 9.42 -4.49 15.60
N PRO A 5 9.19 -3.35 16.29
CA PRO A 5 10.25 -2.61 16.96
C PRO A 5 11.02 -3.51 17.94
N LEU A 6 12.34 -3.44 17.90
CA LEU A 6 13.25 -4.02 18.88
C LEU A 6 13.53 -3.06 20.05
N GLY A 7 13.40 -1.76 19.81
CA GLY A 7 13.61 -0.74 20.83
C GLY A 7 13.50 0.68 20.28
N ILE A 8 13.75 1.64 21.16
CA ILE A 8 13.80 3.06 20.83
C ILE A 8 15.24 3.53 21.07
N TYR A 9 15.78 4.27 20.11
CA TYR A 9 17.05 4.98 20.24
C TYR A 9 16.78 6.45 20.53
N GLN A 10 17.48 7.03 21.50
CA GLN A 10 17.41 8.45 21.78
C GLN A 10 18.79 9.00 22.11
N CYS A 11 19.24 9.99 21.33
CA CYS A 11 20.55 10.63 21.53
C CYS A 11 20.55 12.04 20.95
N HIS A 12 21.08 13.01 21.70
CA HIS A 12 21.21 14.42 21.27
C HIS A 12 19.94 15.04 20.62
N GLY A 13 18.76 14.74 21.16
CA GLY A 13 17.49 15.26 20.64
C GLY A 13 16.93 14.52 19.42
N LEU A 14 17.64 13.52 18.89
CA LEU A 14 17.12 12.61 17.88
C LEU A 14 16.47 11.40 18.56
N ALA A 15 15.30 11.01 18.05
CA ALA A 15 14.59 9.79 18.43
C ALA A 15 14.43 8.90 17.20
N GLY A 16 14.63 7.59 17.37
CA GLY A 16 14.49 6.61 16.31
C GLY A 16 13.92 5.30 16.82
N ILE A 17 13.35 4.51 15.91
CA ILE A 17 12.85 3.17 16.20
C ILE A 17 13.86 2.18 15.64
N VAL A 18 14.33 1.25 16.47
CA VAL A 18 15.25 0.18 16.07
C VAL A 18 14.42 -1.04 15.68
N THR A 19 14.69 -1.62 14.51
CA THR A 19 14.01 -2.82 14.00
C THR A 19 15.03 -3.84 13.50
N GLY A 20 14.57 -5.06 13.23
CA GLY A 20 15.38 -6.03 12.49
C GLY A 20 15.58 -5.57 11.05
N TRP A 21 16.80 -5.72 10.53
CA TRP A 21 17.11 -5.38 9.15
C TRP A 21 16.42 -6.33 8.16
N MET A 22 15.90 -5.77 7.07
CA MET A 22 15.17 -6.49 6.02
C MET A 22 16.00 -6.51 4.74
N ASN A 23 16.72 -7.61 4.52
CA ASN A 23 17.83 -7.70 3.58
C ASN A 23 17.48 -7.44 2.12
N ASN A 24 16.25 -7.76 1.71
CA ASN A 24 15.80 -7.64 0.32
C ASN A 24 15.03 -6.33 0.07
N GLY A 25 15.17 -5.35 0.97
CA GLY A 25 14.56 -4.04 0.82
C GLY A 25 13.04 -4.09 0.90
N SER A 26 12.38 -3.34 0.02
CA SER A 26 10.92 -3.20 -0.01
C SER A 26 10.29 -3.86 -1.24
N LEU A 27 9.00 -4.16 -1.15
CA LEU A 27 8.21 -4.61 -2.30
C LEU A 27 8.23 -3.58 -3.43
N HIS A 28 8.33 -2.29 -3.12
CA HIS A 28 8.49 -1.23 -4.12
C HIS A 28 9.72 -1.46 -5.01
N SER A 29 10.89 -1.70 -4.40
CA SER A 29 12.12 -2.00 -5.15
C SER A 29 11.96 -3.28 -5.97
N LEU A 30 11.40 -4.33 -5.36
CA LEU A 30 11.23 -5.62 -6.03
C LEU A 30 10.41 -5.51 -7.33
N ILE A 31 9.31 -4.75 -7.31
CA ILE A 31 8.39 -4.70 -8.47
C ILE A 31 8.79 -3.66 -9.51
N HIS A 32 9.47 -2.56 -9.13
CA HIS A 32 9.79 -1.45 -10.05
C HIS A 32 11.25 -1.44 -10.55
N GLU A 33 12.17 -2.15 -9.92
CA GLU A 33 13.56 -2.25 -10.40
C GLU A 33 13.68 -3.33 -11.49
N HIS A 34 13.03 -3.10 -12.63
CA HIS A 34 12.93 -4.07 -13.75
C HIS A 34 14.29 -4.54 -14.30
N GLN A 35 15.36 -3.75 -14.14
CA GLN A 35 16.71 -4.17 -14.54
C GLN A 35 17.28 -5.26 -13.62
N LEU A 36 16.99 -5.18 -12.32
CA LEU A 36 17.44 -6.16 -11.33
C LEU A 36 16.50 -7.36 -11.26
N TYR A 37 15.20 -7.11 -11.46
CA TYR A 37 14.14 -8.12 -11.42
C TYR A 37 13.34 -8.10 -12.73
N PRO A 38 13.87 -8.59 -13.85
CA PRO A 38 13.18 -8.55 -15.14
C PRO A 38 11.86 -9.34 -15.10
N GLU A 39 11.86 -10.48 -14.42
CA GLU A 39 10.69 -11.32 -14.22
C GLU A 39 10.50 -11.63 -12.73
N LEU A 40 9.24 -11.71 -12.29
CA LEU A 40 8.89 -12.11 -10.93
C LEU A 40 7.99 -13.33 -10.98
N PRO A 41 8.38 -14.44 -10.33
CA PRO A 41 7.53 -15.62 -10.26
C PRO A 41 6.19 -15.30 -9.59
N PHE A 42 5.09 -15.65 -10.24
CA PHE A 42 3.74 -15.48 -9.67
C PHE A 42 3.60 -16.06 -8.25
N PRO A 43 4.10 -17.27 -7.92
CA PRO A 43 4.02 -17.80 -6.57
C PRO A 43 4.73 -16.94 -5.51
N LEU A 44 5.80 -16.22 -5.89
CA LEU A 44 6.49 -15.31 -4.99
C LEU A 44 5.60 -14.10 -4.65
N LEU A 45 4.98 -13.48 -5.65
CA LEU A 45 4.07 -12.36 -5.46
C LEU A 45 2.88 -12.75 -4.58
N ILE A 46 2.23 -13.87 -4.88
CA ILE A 46 1.10 -14.36 -4.06
C ILE A 46 1.51 -14.61 -2.62
N ARG A 47 2.69 -15.19 -2.38
CA ARG A 47 3.20 -15.39 -1.02
C ARG A 47 3.43 -14.08 -0.27
N ILE A 48 3.99 -13.07 -0.94
CA ILE A 48 4.19 -11.73 -0.35
C ILE A 48 2.84 -11.08 -0.03
N LEU A 49 1.88 -11.11 -0.95
CA LEU A 49 0.54 -10.55 -0.74
C LEU A 49 -0.19 -11.26 0.41
N SER A 50 -0.02 -12.58 0.53
CA SER A 50 -0.53 -13.36 1.66
C SER A 50 0.10 -12.94 2.99
N ASP A 51 1.41 -12.69 3.03
CA ASP A 51 2.10 -12.21 4.24
C ASP A 51 1.62 -10.83 4.69
N VAL A 52 1.31 -9.96 3.73
CA VAL A 52 0.72 -8.63 3.95
C VAL A 52 -0.70 -8.77 4.53
N ALA A 53 -1.55 -9.61 3.93
CA ALA A 53 -2.89 -9.89 4.43
C ALA A 53 -2.88 -10.45 5.86
N GLU A 54 -1.97 -11.40 6.17
CA GLU A 54 -1.74 -11.89 7.54
C GLU A 54 -1.30 -10.76 8.49
N GLY A 55 -0.60 -9.75 7.99
CA GLY A 55 -0.17 -8.57 8.76
C GLY A 55 -1.32 -7.65 9.11
N LEU A 56 -2.14 -7.30 8.13
CA LEU A 56 -3.34 -6.51 8.32
C LEU A 56 -4.32 -7.21 9.26
N HIS A 57 -4.61 -8.49 9.01
CA HIS A 57 -5.47 -9.28 9.87
C HIS A 57 -5.01 -9.27 11.33
N HIS A 58 -3.69 -9.40 11.56
CA HIS A 58 -3.16 -9.33 12.92
C HIS A 58 -3.41 -7.96 13.57
N LEU A 59 -3.17 -6.84 12.88
CA LEU A 59 -3.43 -5.50 13.40
C LEU A 59 -4.92 -5.28 13.72
N HIS A 60 -5.78 -5.69 12.79
CA HIS A 60 -7.23 -5.59 12.91
C HIS A 60 -7.80 -6.46 14.04
N SER A 61 -7.15 -7.59 14.35
CA SER A 61 -7.55 -8.49 15.44
C SER A 61 -7.19 -8.00 16.85
N LEU A 62 -6.38 -6.94 16.98
CA LEU A 62 -5.98 -6.39 18.28
C LEU A 62 -7.18 -5.79 19.04
N LYS A 63 -7.00 -5.57 20.34
CA LYS A 63 -8.02 -4.93 21.21
C LYS A 63 -7.39 -3.77 22.00
N PRO A 64 -7.64 -2.50 21.62
CA PRO A 64 -8.45 -2.08 20.47
C PRO A 64 -7.80 -2.44 19.12
N ALA A 65 -8.62 -2.56 18.07
CA ALA A 65 -8.13 -2.82 16.72
C ALA A 65 -7.25 -1.67 16.25
N LEU A 66 -6.13 -2.00 15.58
CA LEU A 66 -5.20 -1.02 15.06
C LEU A 66 -5.29 -0.98 13.54
N CYS A 67 -5.52 0.21 12.96
CA CYS A 67 -5.48 0.41 11.51
C CYS A 67 -4.05 0.82 11.10
N HIS A 68 -3.57 0.30 9.97
CA HIS A 68 -2.25 0.62 9.43
C HIS A 68 -2.18 2.07 8.93
N CYS A 69 -3.19 2.51 8.18
CA CYS A 69 -3.39 3.87 7.64
C CYS A 69 -2.31 4.37 6.66
N SER A 70 -1.38 3.52 6.26
CA SER A 70 -0.20 3.93 5.50
C SER A 70 0.34 2.85 4.58
N LEU A 71 -0.43 1.77 4.36
CA LEU A 71 0.00 0.60 3.60
C LEU A 71 0.29 0.98 2.14
N LYS A 72 1.50 0.64 1.69
CA LYS A 72 2.01 0.85 0.33
C LYS A 72 3.23 -0.06 0.10
N PRO A 73 3.67 -0.32 -1.14
CA PRO A 73 4.79 -1.21 -1.42
C PRO A 73 6.09 -0.86 -0.70
N SER A 74 6.37 0.44 -0.44
CA SER A 74 7.59 0.84 0.29
C SER A 74 7.53 0.53 1.79
N ASN A 75 6.34 0.31 2.35
CA ASN A 75 6.12 -0.09 3.75
C ASN A 75 5.93 -1.62 3.88
N VAL A 76 6.19 -2.38 2.80
CA VAL A 76 6.23 -3.83 2.82
C VAL A 76 7.68 -4.26 2.64
N LEU A 77 8.32 -4.67 3.72
CA LEU A 77 9.74 -4.99 3.75
C LEU A 77 9.97 -6.50 3.66
N LEU A 78 11.08 -6.90 3.02
CA LEU A 78 11.34 -8.27 2.61
C LEU A 78 12.59 -8.82 3.31
N ASP A 79 12.43 -9.94 4.02
CA ASP A 79 13.56 -10.60 4.67
C ASP A 79 14.38 -11.43 3.67
N VAL A 80 15.44 -12.08 4.16
CA VAL A 80 16.34 -12.94 3.37
C VAL A 80 15.63 -14.04 2.56
N GLN A 81 14.43 -14.49 2.96
CA GLN A 81 13.64 -15.49 2.23
C GLN A 81 12.51 -14.86 1.38
N TYR A 82 12.52 -13.54 1.21
CA TYR A 82 11.43 -12.78 0.60
C TYR A 82 10.08 -13.05 1.28
N ARG A 83 10.07 -13.20 2.61
CA ARG A 83 8.85 -13.10 3.40
C ARG A 83 8.60 -11.64 3.73
N ALA A 84 7.34 -11.24 3.65
CA ALA A 84 6.96 -9.86 3.84
C ALA A 84 6.67 -9.56 5.31
N LYS A 85 7.05 -8.36 5.74
CA LYS A 85 6.63 -7.75 6.99
C LYS A 85 6.19 -6.32 6.72
N ILE A 86 5.00 -5.96 7.18
CA ILE A 86 4.51 -4.58 7.06
C ILE A 86 5.12 -3.70 8.15
N SER A 87 5.55 -2.50 7.78
CA SER A 87 6.16 -1.48 8.64
C SER A 87 5.30 -0.22 8.71
N ASP A 88 5.67 0.73 9.58
CA ASP A 88 5.09 2.09 9.60
C ASP A 88 3.56 2.14 9.87
N TYR A 89 3.06 1.10 10.55
CA TYR A 89 1.68 1.03 11.03
C TYR A 89 1.47 1.96 12.25
N GLY A 90 0.25 2.47 12.43
CA GLY A 90 -0.09 3.34 13.57
C GLY A 90 0.41 4.79 13.45
N LEU A 91 0.98 5.18 12.31
CA LEU A 91 1.45 6.56 12.04
C LEU A 91 0.35 7.48 11.48
N THR A 92 -0.90 7.27 11.89
CA THR A 92 -2.09 7.94 11.36
C THR A 92 -2.01 9.47 11.39
N ASN A 93 -1.63 10.05 12.53
CA ASN A 93 -1.57 11.50 12.69
C ASN A 93 -0.49 12.12 11.80
N TRP A 94 0.64 11.43 11.66
CA TRP A 94 1.71 11.83 10.76
C TRP A 94 1.25 11.84 9.30
N ARG A 95 0.56 10.79 8.86
CA ARG A 95 -0.05 10.72 7.51
C ARG A 95 -1.07 11.84 7.27
N LYS A 96 -1.95 12.14 8.23
CA LYS A 96 -2.90 13.25 8.13
C LYS A 96 -2.20 14.60 7.97
N GLN A 97 -1.10 14.82 8.70
CA GLN A 97 -0.29 16.03 8.58
C GLN A 97 0.38 16.11 7.21
N GLN A 98 0.96 15.02 6.71
CA GLN A 98 1.58 14.96 5.38
C GLN A 98 0.56 15.29 4.27
N LEU A 99 -0.66 14.75 4.34
CA LEU A 99 -1.72 15.07 3.37
C LEU A 99 -2.09 16.56 3.41
N ARG A 100 -2.27 17.14 4.60
CA ARG A 100 -2.58 18.58 4.74
C ARG A 100 -1.48 19.45 4.14
N SER A 101 -0.21 19.15 4.45
CA SER A 101 0.93 19.88 3.90
C SER A 101 1.05 19.73 2.38
N ALA A 102 0.76 18.54 1.85
CA ALA A 102 0.76 18.27 0.41
C ALA A 102 -0.31 19.07 -0.33
N LEU A 103 -1.52 19.14 0.23
CA LEU A 103 -2.63 19.92 -0.34
C LEU A 103 -2.33 21.43 -0.33
N GLN A 104 -1.60 21.92 0.68
CA GLN A 104 -1.15 23.32 0.74
C GLN A 104 -0.08 23.65 -0.32
N ASN A 105 0.74 22.66 -0.71
CA ASN A 105 1.85 22.82 -1.66
C ASN A 105 1.70 21.85 -2.86
N CYS A 106 0.53 21.88 -3.49
CA CYS A 106 0.10 20.92 -4.52
C CYS A 106 1.01 20.86 -5.76
N ASN A 107 1.75 21.93 -6.07
CA ASN A 107 2.61 22.03 -7.25
C ASN A 107 3.98 21.34 -7.11
N GLN A 108 4.37 20.91 -5.91
CA GLN A 108 5.71 20.33 -5.65
C GLN A 108 5.67 18.93 -5.03
N THR A 109 4.48 18.40 -4.74
CA THR A 109 4.36 17.17 -3.97
C THR A 109 4.23 15.96 -4.90
N ASN A 110 5.08 14.95 -4.69
CA ASN A 110 4.97 13.67 -5.38
C ASN A 110 3.63 13.00 -5.02
N CYS A 111 2.75 12.84 -6.02
CA CYS A 111 1.39 12.33 -5.86
C CYS A 111 1.34 10.85 -5.46
N GLN A 112 2.42 10.12 -5.70
CA GLN A 112 2.43 8.65 -5.67
C GLN A 112 2.08 8.06 -4.31
N ASP A 113 2.31 8.78 -3.20
CA ASP A 113 2.04 8.25 -1.86
C ASP A 113 0.57 8.32 -1.45
N PHE A 114 -0.24 9.13 -2.14
CA PHE A 114 -1.65 9.38 -1.80
C PHE A 114 -2.61 8.45 -2.55
N VAL A 115 -2.16 7.75 -3.59
CA VAL A 115 -3.01 6.83 -4.38
C VAL A 115 -3.51 5.62 -3.58
N TYR A 116 -2.85 5.32 -2.46
CA TYR A 116 -3.24 4.25 -1.53
C TYR A 116 -4.22 4.72 -0.46
N LEU A 117 -4.44 6.04 -0.33
CA LEU A 117 -5.42 6.55 0.63
C LEU A 117 -6.83 6.32 0.08
N PRO A 118 -7.74 5.77 0.88
CA PRO A 118 -9.10 5.53 0.44
C PRO A 118 -9.88 6.85 0.31
N PRO A 119 -10.94 6.89 -0.52
CA PRO A 119 -11.68 8.12 -0.82
C PRO A 119 -12.22 8.80 0.44
N GLU A 120 -12.75 8.05 1.40
CA GLU A 120 -13.28 8.59 2.64
C GLU A 120 -12.21 9.28 3.52
N ILE A 121 -10.94 8.87 3.42
CA ILE A 121 -9.83 9.53 4.11
C ILE A 121 -9.44 10.83 3.41
N LEU A 122 -9.45 10.82 2.07
CA LEU A 122 -9.17 12.02 1.27
C LEU A 122 -10.23 13.11 1.51
N GLU A 123 -11.46 12.71 1.79
CA GLU A 123 -12.58 13.58 2.13
C GLU A 123 -12.59 14.03 3.61
N GLY A 124 -11.59 13.64 4.39
CA GLY A 124 -11.41 14.07 5.78
C GLY A 124 -12.03 13.15 6.83
N GLY A 125 -12.44 11.95 6.45
CA GLY A 125 -12.96 10.92 7.33
C GLY A 125 -11.94 10.36 8.33
N LEU A 126 -12.40 9.34 9.07
CA LEU A 126 -11.59 8.65 10.07
C LEU A 126 -11.02 7.36 9.50
N PRO A 127 -9.80 6.96 9.92
CA PRO A 127 -9.24 5.67 9.50
C PRO A 127 -10.09 4.52 10.01
N SER A 128 -10.18 3.49 9.17
CA SER A 128 -10.96 2.30 9.41
C SER A 128 -10.20 1.07 8.88
N GLN A 129 -10.69 -0.13 9.23
CA GLN A 129 -10.09 -1.37 8.75
C GLN A 129 -10.31 -1.51 7.24
N GLU A 130 -11.49 -1.12 6.79
CA GLU A 130 -11.93 -1.08 5.39
C GLU A 130 -11.06 -0.11 4.57
N GLY A 131 -10.53 0.95 5.20
CA GLY A 131 -9.56 1.85 4.60
C GLY A 131 -8.21 1.17 4.31
N ASP A 132 -7.75 0.27 5.19
CA ASP A 132 -6.56 -0.54 4.92
C ASP A 132 -6.81 -1.56 3.81
N ILE A 133 -8.04 -2.10 3.70
CA ILE A 133 -8.43 -3.03 2.62
C ILE A 133 -8.39 -2.34 1.25
N TYR A 134 -8.80 -1.07 1.17
CA TYR A 134 -8.60 -0.27 -0.05
C TYR A 134 -7.13 -0.17 -0.42
N SER A 135 -6.27 0.22 0.53
CA SER A 135 -4.82 0.31 0.29
C SER A 135 -4.24 -1.04 -0.15
N PHE A 136 -4.75 -2.15 0.41
CA PHE A 136 -4.35 -3.50 0.03
C PHE A 136 -4.76 -3.84 -1.41
N GLY A 137 -5.94 -3.42 -1.87
CA GLY A 137 -6.38 -3.59 -3.25
C GLY A 137 -5.45 -2.88 -4.26
N ILE A 138 -5.09 -1.63 -3.97
CA ILE A 138 -4.12 -0.87 -4.79
C ILE A 138 -2.75 -1.55 -4.81
N LEU A 139 -2.27 -2.01 -3.64
CA LEU A 139 -1.01 -2.74 -3.50
C LEU A 139 -1.00 -4.06 -4.29
N CYS A 140 -2.10 -4.83 -4.24
CA CYS A 140 -2.26 -6.05 -5.02
C CYS A 140 -2.19 -5.76 -6.51
N TRP A 141 -2.92 -4.75 -6.98
CA TRP A 141 -2.91 -4.35 -8.38
C TRP A 141 -1.50 -3.96 -8.84
N GLU A 142 -0.81 -3.09 -8.11
CA GLU A 142 0.54 -2.64 -8.45
C GLU A 142 1.56 -3.78 -8.42
N SER A 143 1.39 -4.74 -7.51
CA SER A 143 2.27 -5.92 -7.44
C SER A 143 2.13 -6.83 -8.66
N LEU A 144 0.89 -7.02 -9.15
CA LEU A 144 0.60 -7.89 -10.29
C LEU A 144 0.85 -7.20 -11.64
N SER A 145 0.54 -5.90 -11.75
CA SER A 145 0.77 -5.12 -12.96
C SER A 145 2.22 -4.67 -13.10
N ARG A 146 2.95 -4.57 -11.98
CA ARG A 146 4.26 -3.94 -11.86
C ARG A 146 4.30 -2.53 -12.46
N GLN A 147 3.17 -1.81 -12.39
CA GLN A 147 3.00 -0.46 -12.93
C GLN A 147 2.59 0.49 -11.81
N LYS A 148 2.93 1.77 -11.94
CA LYS A 148 2.52 2.78 -10.96
C LYS A 148 1.00 3.03 -11.07
N PRO A 149 0.25 3.04 -9.96
CA PRO A 149 -1.15 3.43 -9.99
C PRO A 149 -1.27 4.88 -10.47
N PHE A 150 -2.21 5.13 -11.39
CA PHE A 150 -2.41 6.47 -11.97
C PHE A 150 -1.11 7.04 -12.58
N GLU A 151 -0.40 6.20 -13.34
CA GLU A 151 0.72 6.65 -14.15
C GLU A 151 0.23 7.53 -15.33
N GLY A 152 0.81 8.72 -15.45
CA GLY A 152 0.46 9.69 -16.50
C GLY A 152 -0.45 10.84 -16.04
N GLN A 153 -1.06 10.78 -14.86
CA GLN A 153 -1.70 11.94 -14.23
C GLN A 153 -0.63 12.94 -13.76
N THR A 154 -0.89 14.23 -13.96
CA THR A 154 0.16 15.27 -13.84
C THR A 154 0.16 15.97 -12.49
N THR A 155 -1.00 16.08 -11.84
CA THR A 155 -1.13 16.79 -10.56
C THR A 155 -1.75 15.95 -9.47
N LEU A 156 -1.45 16.30 -8.22
CA LEU A 156 -2.04 15.66 -7.05
C LEU A 156 -3.56 15.82 -7.09
N LEU A 157 -4.06 17.01 -7.42
CA LEU A 157 -5.48 17.30 -7.43
C LEU A 157 -6.24 16.44 -8.46
N GLU A 158 -5.67 16.22 -9.65
CA GLU A 158 -6.25 15.33 -10.67
C GLU A 158 -6.41 13.91 -10.14
N VAL A 159 -5.37 13.37 -9.50
CA VAL A 159 -5.38 12.01 -8.95
C VAL A 159 -6.40 11.88 -7.83
N LEU A 160 -6.41 12.82 -6.87
CA LEU A 160 -7.36 12.78 -5.76
C LEU A 160 -8.81 12.91 -6.26
N THR A 161 -9.06 13.81 -7.21
CA THR A 161 -10.40 13.99 -7.81
C THR A 161 -10.85 12.71 -8.52
N ALA A 162 -9.96 12.05 -9.26
CA ALA A 162 -10.25 10.77 -9.90
C ALA A 162 -10.61 9.69 -8.87
N ILE A 163 -9.82 9.54 -7.80
CA ILE A 163 -10.07 8.55 -6.74
C ILE A 163 -11.44 8.77 -6.07
N CYS A 164 -11.74 10.01 -5.69
CA CYS A 164 -13.03 10.39 -5.11
C CYS A 164 -14.20 10.18 -6.08
N SER A 165 -13.96 10.32 -7.38
CA SER A 165 -14.94 10.04 -8.44
C SER A 165 -15.02 8.55 -8.84
N SER A 166 -14.60 7.65 -7.95
CA SER A 166 -14.60 6.19 -8.17
C SER A 166 -13.72 5.69 -9.33
N VAL A 167 -12.80 6.50 -9.84
CA VAL A 167 -11.82 6.04 -10.84
C VAL A 167 -10.79 5.15 -10.15
N ARG A 168 -10.41 4.05 -10.81
CA ARG A 168 -9.45 3.07 -10.33
C ARG A 168 -8.42 2.73 -11.41
N PRO A 169 -7.27 2.15 -11.04
CA PRO A 169 -6.33 1.62 -12.01
C PRO A 169 -6.98 0.58 -12.94
N GLY A 170 -6.52 0.53 -14.20
CA GLY A 170 -7.14 -0.33 -15.21
C GLY A 170 -6.90 -1.83 -14.95
N LEU A 171 -7.93 -2.65 -15.19
CA LEU A 171 -7.90 -4.11 -15.01
C LEU A 171 -7.81 -4.89 -16.34
N SER A 172 -7.62 -4.20 -17.46
CA SER A 172 -7.51 -4.83 -18.78
C SER A 172 -6.19 -5.58 -18.95
N GLU A 173 -6.08 -6.36 -20.02
CA GLU A 173 -4.87 -7.12 -20.38
C GLU A 173 -3.61 -6.26 -20.58
N LYS A 174 -3.79 -4.96 -20.87
CA LYS A 174 -2.70 -3.97 -20.94
C LYS A 174 -1.96 -3.85 -19.60
N PHE A 175 -2.70 -3.99 -18.49
CA PHE A 175 -2.15 -3.83 -17.15
C PHE A 175 -1.82 -5.17 -16.51
N ILE A 176 -2.73 -6.14 -16.62
CA ILE A 176 -2.60 -7.47 -16.01
C ILE A 176 -2.78 -8.53 -17.11
N PRO A 177 -1.70 -9.18 -17.56
CA PRO A 177 -1.71 -10.14 -18.67
C PRO A 177 -2.70 -11.30 -18.52
N ASN A 178 -3.26 -11.78 -19.63
CA ASN A 178 -4.25 -12.87 -19.64
C ASN A 178 -3.69 -14.23 -19.20
N ASN A 179 -2.39 -14.43 -19.30
CA ASN A 179 -1.71 -15.67 -18.88
C ASN A 179 -1.46 -15.73 -17.36
N LEU A 180 -1.87 -14.71 -16.59
CA LEU A 180 -1.75 -14.73 -15.13
C LEU A 180 -2.63 -15.86 -14.54
N PRO A 181 -2.10 -16.75 -13.69
CA PRO A 181 -2.90 -17.78 -13.03
C PRO A 181 -4.02 -17.17 -12.18
N GLU A 182 -5.21 -17.78 -12.20
CA GLU A 182 -6.39 -17.33 -11.43
C GLU A 182 -6.79 -15.86 -11.68
N ARG A 183 -6.40 -15.28 -12.83
CA ARG A 183 -6.59 -13.87 -13.17
C ARG A 183 -7.95 -13.32 -12.79
N ASN A 184 -9.03 -13.94 -13.25
CA ASN A 184 -10.38 -13.41 -13.04
C ASN A 184 -10.75 -13.33 -11.55
N ARG A 185 -10.34 -14.31 -10.75
CA ARG A 185 -10.57 -14.28 -9.29
C ARG A 185 -9.75 -13.16 -8.63
N LEU A 186 -8.50 -12.98 -9.05
CA LEU A 186 -7.64 -11.89 -8.55
C LEU A 186 -8.18 -10.50 -8.92
N LEU A 187 -8.64 -10.31 -10.17
CA LEU A 187 -9.24 -9.05 -10.59
C LEU A 187 -10.52 -8.74 -9.82
N GLN A 188 -11.37 -9.75 -9.62
CA GLN A 188 -12.58 -9.60 -8.80
C GLN A 188 -12.23 -9.24 -7.35
N PHE A 189 -11.24 -9.91 -6.77
CA PHE A 189 -10.78 -9.65 -5.42
C PHE A 189 -10.24 -8.22 -5.26
N ILE A 190 -9.38 -7.78 -6.19
CA ILE A 190 -8.86 -6.41 -6.24
C ILE A 190 -10.01 -5.40 -6.37
N ALA A 191 -10.98 -5.68 -7.24
CA ALA A 191 -12.13 -4.81 -7.45
C ALA A 191 -13.00 -4.65 -6.19
N LEU A 192 -13.17 -5.73 -5.43
CA LEU A 192 -13.87 -5.70 -4.13
C LEU A 192 -13.07 -4.90 -3.09
N CYS A 193 -11.75 -5.09 -3.02
CA CYS A 193 -10.91 -4.42 -2.04
C CYS A 193 -10.96 -2.89 -2.14
N TRP A 194 -10.97 -2.33 -3.36
CA TRP A 194 -10.98 -0.88 -3.57
C TRP A 194 -12.35 -0.30 -3.89
N HIS A 195 -13.42 -0.99 -3.50
CA HIS A 195 -14.79 -0.51 -3.68
C HIS A 195 -14.95 0.90 -3.09
N GLN A 196 -15.79 1.73 -3.72
CA GLN A 196 -16.00 3.12 -3.28
C GLN A 196 -16.51 3.16 -1.84
N GLU A 197 -17.64 2.49 -1.59
CA GLU A 197 -18.20 2.34 -0.25
C GLU A 197 -17.35 1.41 0.62
N PRO A 198 -16.89 1.85 1.81
CA PRO A 198 -16.07 1.05 2.72
C PRO A 198 -16.72 -0.26 3.15
N ASP A 199 -18.03 -0.25 3.45
CA ASP A 199 -18.77 -1.42 3.95
C ASP A 199 -18.95 -2.53 2.88
N CYS A 200 -18.65 -2.24 1.62
CA CYS A 200 -18.66 -3.24 0.54
C CYS A 200 -17.30 -3.93 0.34
N ARG A 201 -16.27 -3.50 1.08
CA ARG A 201 -14.93 -4.09 1.04
C ARG A 201 -14.92 -5.35 1.93
N PRO A 202 -14.16 -6.40 1.56
CA PRO A 202 -14.14 -7.69 2.25
C PRO A 202 -13.44 -7.65 3.62
#